data_AF-A0A098G239-F1
#
_entry.id   AF-A0A098G239-F1
#
_cell.length_a   1.000
_cell.length_b   1.000
_cell.length_c   1.000
_cell.angle_alpha   90.00
_cell.angle_beta   90.00
_cell.angle_gamma   90.00
#
_symmetry.space_group_name_H-M   'P 1'
#
loop_
_entity.id
_entity.type
_entity.pdbx_description
1 polymer ?
#
loop_
_entity_poly.entity_id
_entity_poly.type
_entity_poly.pdbx_seq_one_letter_code
_entity_poly.pdbx_strand_id
1 'polypeptide(L)'
;MKVCQIYFLVVVSFISVQVNAQKYEYTGNCSMDNYQENFEDCLDKELATYDKELNILYKRESKYSSYKQLQKAERLWIKFKKEDCVYIARTVHGGKMYPFIYRACLINKTKARISDLKRSVFYRGWFKD
;
A
#
# COMPACT_ATOMS: atom_id res chain seq x y z
N MET A 1 38.26 -7.29 -44.45
CA MET A 1 37.61 -7.93 -43.27
C MET A 1 37.47 -6.97 -42.07
N LYS A 2 37.15 -5.69 -42.25
CA LYS A 2 36.83 -4.75 -41.14
C LYS A 2 35.32 -4.47 -41.01
N VAL A 3 34.56 -4.77 -42.05
CA VAL A 3 33.10 -4.57 -42.13
C VAL A 3 32.35 -5.53 -41.18
N CYS A 4 32.80 -6.78 -41.06
CA CYS A 4 32.19 -7.76 -40.14
C CYS A 4 32.45 -7.44 -38.66
N GLN A 5 33.60 -6.84 -38.35
CA GLN A 5 33.99 -6.46 -36.99
C GLN A 5 33.21 -5.23 -36.47
N ILE A 6 32.85 -4.31 -37.37
CA ILE A 6 32.01 -3.14 -37.07
C ILE A 6 30.56 -3.57 -36.84
N TYR A 7 30.03 -4.52 -37.62
CA TYR A 7 28.70 -5.09 -37.40
C TYR A 7 28.58 -5.78 -36.02
N PHE A 8 29.63 -6.48 -35.58
CA PHE A 8 29.63 -7.15 -34.27
C PHE A 8 29.57 -6.15 -33.10
N LEU A 9 30.20 -4.98 -33.22
CA LEU A 9 30.20 -3.94 -32.17
C LEU A 9 28.86 -3.19 -32.06
N VAL A 10 28.14 -3.01 -33.18
CA VAL A 10 26.83 -2.33 -33.21
C VAL A 10 25.71 -3.22 -32.65
N VAL A 11 25.81 -4.54 -32.79
CA VAL A 11 24.81 -5.49 -32.24
C VAL A 11 24.91 -5.63 -30.72
N VAL A 12 26.12 -5.54 -30.15
CA VAL A 12 26.34 -5.63 -28.69
C VAL A 12 25.76 -4.42 -27.93
N SER A 13 25.58 -3.27 -28.60
CA SER A 13 25.05 -2.04 -27.97
C SER A 13 23.51 -2.02 -27.84
N PHE A 14 22.78 -2.95 -28.46
CA PHE A 14 21.30 -3.00 -28.40
C PHE A 14 20.72 -3.92 -27.31
N ILE A 15 21.55 -4.70 -26.58
CA ILE A 15 21.04 -5.72 -25.64
C ILE A 15 20.75 -5.17 -24.23
N SER A 16 21.09 -3.91 -23.91
CA SER A 16 21.05 -3.41 -22.53
C SER A 16 19.75 -2.72 -22.08
N VAL A 17 18.66 -2.72 -22.86
CA VAL A 17 17.36 -2.24 -22.35
C VAL A 17 16.50 -3.40 -21.89
N GLN A 18 16.93 -4.08 -20.82
CA GLN A 18 15.99 -4.87 -20.01
C GLN A 18 15.12 -3.88 -19.22
N VAL A 19 13.97 -3.55 -19.80
CA VAL A 19 12.90 -2.86 -19.08
C VAL A 19 12.43 -3.82 -17.99
N ASN A 20 12.92 -3.65 -16.76
CA ASN A 20 12.36 -4.32 -15.60
C ASN A 20 10.96 -3.75 -15.37
N ALA A 21 9.97 -4.31 -16.05
CA ALA A 21 8.58 -4.20 -15.64
C ALA A 21 8.47 -4.96 -14.31
N GLN A 22 8.73 -4.28 -13.18
CA GLN A 22 8.39 -4.80 -11.88
C GLN A 22 6.88 -5.07 -11.89
N LYS A 23 6.51 -6.35 -11.97
CA LYS A 23 5.13 -6.81 -11.83
C LYS A 23 4.69 -6.42 -10.42
N TYR A 24 3.89 -5.38 -10.30
CA TYR A 24 3.31 -4.97 -9.02
C TYR A 24 2.26 -6.01 -8.64
N GLU A 25 2.65 -6.98 -7.82
CA GLU A 25 1.77 -8.05 -7.36
C GLU A 25 1.04 -7.62 -6.09
N TYR A 26 -0.27 -7.41 -6.21
CA TYR A 26 -1.14 -7.19 -5.06
C TYR A 26 -1.53 -8.54 -4.46
N THR A 27 -1.06 -8.84 -3.24
CA THR A 27 -1.31 -10.12 -2.56
C THR A 27 -2.55 -10.07 -1.65
N GLY A 28 -3.54 -9.24 -1.98
CA GLY A 28 -4.80 -9.14 -1.22
C GLY A 28 -5.90 -10.04 -1.77
N ASN A 29 -7.15 -9.74 -1.40
CA ASN A 29 -8.29 -10.60 -1.75
C ASN A 29 -8.84 -10.34 -3.16
N CYS A 30 -8.40 -9.27 -3.81
CA CYS A 30 -8.82 -8.89 -5.15
C CYS A 30 -7.86 -9.45 -6.21
N SER A 31 -8.42 -10.00 -7.29
CA SER A 31 -7.68 -10.42 -8.49
C SER A 31 -8.08 -9.56 -9.69
N MET A 32 -7.08 -9.11 -10.46
CA MET A 32 -7.28 -8.39 -11.73
C MET A 32 -7.89 -9.27 -12.83
N ASP A 33 -7.68 -10.58 -12.74
CA ASP A 33 -8.05 -11.53 -13.79
C ASP A 33 -9.52 -11.99 -13.68
N ASN A 34 -10.24 -11.56 -12.64
CA ASN A 34 -11.59 -12.01 -12.36
C ASN A 34 -12.62 -11.04 -12.97
N TYR A 35 -13.26 -11.46 -14.08
CA TYR A 35 -14.21 -10.63 -14.85
C TYR A 35 -15.54 -10.34 -14.15
N GLN A 36 -15.80 -10.96 -13.00
CA GLN A 36 -17.09 -10.86 -12.30
C GLN A 36 -17.27 -9.52 -11.57
N GLU A 37 -16.17 -8.82 -11.26
CA GLU A 37 -16.20 -7.54 -10.54
C GLU A 37 -15.09 -6.61 -11.05
N ASN A 38 -15.37 -5.30 -11.11
CA ASN A 38 -14.34 -4.30 -11.41
C ASN A 38 -13.27 -4.32 -10.30
N PHE A 39 -11.99 -4.42 -10.68
CA PHE A 39 -10.90 -4.49 -9.73
C PHE A 39 -10.84 -3.29 -8.75
N GLU A 40 -11.22 -2.08 -9.20
CA GLU A 40 -11.35 -0.91 -8.31
C GLU A 40 -12.42 -1.12 -7.24
N ASP A 41 -13.59 -1.63 -7.63
CA ASP A 41 -14.71 -1.86 -6.73
C ASP A 41 -14.36 -2.91 -5.67
N CYS A 42 -13.67 -3.98 -6.07
CA CYS A 42 -13.17 -4.98 -5.14
C CYS A 42 -12.22 -4.35 -4.11
N LEU A 43 -11.25 -3.54 -4.57
CA LEU A 43 -10.30 -2.89 -3.68
C LEU A 43 -10.99 -1.89 -2.72
N ASP A 44 -12.02 -1.18 -3.19
CA ASP A 44 -12.81 -0.27 -2.36
C ASP A 44 -13.59 -1.05 -1.28
N LYS A 45 -14.16 -2.21 -1.61
CA LYS A 45 -14.79 -3.11 -0.62
C LYS A 45 -13.80 -3.68 0.39
N GLU A 46 -12.62 -4.09 -0.07
CA GLU A 46 -11.55 -4.58 0.82
C GLU A 46 -11.10 -3.46 1.77
N LEU A 47 -10.87 -2.25 1.26
CA LEU A 47 -10.52 -1.09 2.08
C LEU A 47 -11.60 -0.78 3.12
N ALA A 48 -12.88 -0.75 2.72
CA ALA A 48 -13.99 -0.53 3.64
C ALA A 48 -14.05 -1.56 4.77
N THR A 49 -13.68 -2.81 4.48
CA THR A 49 -13.62 -3.91 5.46
C THR A 49 -12.57 -3.62 6.53
N TYR A 50 -11.34 -3.26 6.12
CA TYR A 50 -10.28 -2.94 7.07
C TYR A 50 -10.51 -1.61 7.80
N ASP A 51 -11.08 -0.60 7.16
CA ASP A 51 -11.44 0.64 7.82
C ASP A 51 -12.52 0.41 8.89
N LYS A 52 -13.45 -0.53 8.68
CA LYS A 52 -14.41 -0.95 9.71
C LYS A 52 -13.72 -1.63 10.89
N GLU A 53 -12.77 -2.55 10.64
CA GLU A 53 -11.99 -3.19 11.71
C GLU A 53 -11.20 -2.14 12.52
N LEU A 54 -10.50 -1.24 11.83
CA LEU A 54 -9.73 -0.16 12.46
C LEU A 54 -10.60 0.72 13.34
N ASN A 55 -11.79 1.11 12.87
CA ASN A 55 -12.72 1.93 13.65
C ASN A 55 -13.25 1.22 14.89
N ILE A 56 -13.52 -0.08 14.82
CA ILE A 56 -13.92 -0.89 15.99
C ILE A 56 -12.79 -0.89 17.02
N LEU A 57 -11.55 -1.13 16.58
CA LEU A 57 -10.39 -1.15 17.46
C LEU A 57 -10.12 0.23 18.07
N TYR A 58 -10.11 1.29 17.25
CA TYR A 58 -10.00 2.67 17.73
C TYR A 58 -11.03 2.97 18.82
N LYS A 59 -12.31 2.66 18.60
CA LYS A 59 -13.38 2.86 19.59
C LYS A 59 -13.13 2.07 20.88
N ARG A 60 -12.62 0.84 20.80
CA ARG A 60 -12.23 0.05 21.98
C ARG A 60 -11.10 0.74 22.74
N GLU A 61 -10.01 1.10 22.08
CA GLU A 61 -8.83 1.72 22.68
C GLU A 61 -9.12 3.11 23.28
N SER A 62 -10.06 3.81 22.67
CA SER A 62 -10.55 5.12 23.12
C SER A 62 -11.13 5.11 24.54
N LYS A 63 -11.52 3.94 25.06
CA LYS A 63 -12.08 3.76 26.42
C LYS A 63 -11.03 3.60 27.52
N TYR A 64 -9.80 3.20 27.17
CA TYR A 64 -8.78 2.77 28.15
C TYR A 64 -7.63 3.76 28.36
N SER A 65 -7.57 4.85 27.58
CA SER A 65 -6.43 5.75 27.59
C SER A 65 -6.85 7.19 27.30
N SER A 66 -5.89 8.11 27.32
CA SER A 66 -6.10 9.52 27.01
C SER A 66 -6.60 9.71 25.57
N TYR A 67 -7.93 9.69 25.43
CA TYR A 67 -8.68 9.79 24.18
C TYR A 67 -8.13 10.85 23.23
N LYS A 68 -7.74 12.01 23.78
CA LYS A 68 -7.25 13.15 23.00
C LYS A 68 -5.96 12.85 22.23
N GLN A 69 -5.02 12.12 22.83
CA GLN A 69 -3.74 11.78 22.22
C GLN A 69 -3.95 10.72 21.13
N LEU A 70 -4.77 9.71 21.41
CA LEU A 70 -5.14 8.69 20.41
C LEU A 70 -5.86 9.33 19.22
N GLN A 71 -6.84 10.20 19.47
CA GLN A 71 -7.56 10.94 18.42
C GLN A 71 -6.60 11.81 17.59
N LYS A 72 -5.67 12.52 18.24
CA LYS A 72 -4.66 13.33 17.55
C LYS A 72 -3.75 12.47 16.68
N ALA A 73 -3.25 11.34 17.22
CA ALA A 73 -2.42 10.41 16.48
C ALA A 73 -3.15 9.83 15.26
N GLU A 74 -4.42 9.43 15.42
CA GLU A 74 -5.22 8.87 14.33
C GLU A 74 -5.47 9.88 13.21
N ARG A 75 -5.78 11.14 13.55
CA ARG A 75 -5.94 12.21 12.55
C ARG A 75 -4.66 12.49 11.77
N LEU A 76 -3.51 12.50 12.44
CA LEU A 76 -2.22 12.67 11.80
C LEU A 76 -1.90 11.47 10.89
N TRP A 77 -2.17 10.26 11.37
CA TRP A 77 -1.99 9.04 10.59
C TRP A 77 -2.87 9.02 9.34
N ILE A 78 -4.14 9.46 9.41
CA ILE A 78 -5.01 9.56 8.22
C ILE A 78 -4.39 10.48 7.16
N LYS A 79 -3.86 11.64 7.57
CA LYS A 79 -3.19 12.57 6.66
C LYS A 79 -1.94 11.93 6.05
N PHE A 80 -1.07 11.35 6.88
CA PHE A 80 0.11 10.62 6.42
C PHE A 80 -0.24 9.51 5.42
N LYS A 81 -1.22 8.66 5.75
CA LYS A 81 -1.70 7.57 4.88
C LYS A 81 -2.05 8.09 3.49
N LYS A 82 -2.84 9.16 3.43
CA LYS A 82 -3.28 9.74 2.15
C LYS A 82 -2.11 10.30 1.34
N GLU A 83 -1.30 11.17 1.95
CA GLU A 83 -0.18 11.82 1.24
C GLU A 83 0.86 10.80 0.77
N ASP A 84 1.17 9.80 1.61
CA ASP A 84 2.14 8.77 1.25
C ASP A 84 1.61 7.84 0.15
N CYS A 85 0.30 7.51 0.17
CA CYS A 85 -0.29 6.74 -0.92
C CYS A 85 -0.37 7.52 -2.24
N VAL A 86 -0.55 8.85 -2.19
CA VAL A 86 -0.42 9.71 -3.39
C VAL A 86 1.01 9.65 -3.92
N TYR A 87 2.03 9.77 -3.04
CA TYR A 87 3.43 9.67 -3.43
C TYR A 87 3.75 8.30 -4.06
N ILE A 88 3.34 7.20 -3.43
CA ILE A 88 3.55 5.84 -3.94
C ILE A 88 2.85 5.64 -5.30
N ALA A 89 1.58 6.07 -5.44
CA ALA A 89 0.84 5.92 -6.69
C ALA A 89 1.40 6.80 -7.83
N ARG A 90 2.09 7.90 -7.52
CA ARG A 90 2.74 8.74 -8.53
C ARG A 90 3.90 8.05 -9.26
N THR A 91 4.42 6.94 -8.74
CA THR A 91 5.45 6.13 -9.42
C THR A 91 5.00 5.62 -10.80
N VAL A 92 3.69 5.50 -11.05
CA VAL A 92 3.14 5.15 -12.37
C VAL A 92 2.66 6.37 -13.18
N HIS A 93 3.09 7.58 -12.81
CA HIS A 93 2.86 8.83 -13.53
C HIS A 93 1.39 9.09 -13.95
N GLY A 94 0.43 8.67 -13.13
CA GLY A 94 -1.00 8.87 -13.42
C GLY A 94 -1.56 7.95 -14.51
N GLY A 95 -0.85 6.88 -14.88
CA GLY A 95 -1.37 5.85 -15.78
C GLY A 95 -2.53 5.05 -15.19
N LYS A 96 -3.08 4.12 -15.98
CA LYS A 96 -4.23 3.28 -15.60
C LYS A 96 -4.05 2.49 -14.29
N MET A 97 -2.80 2.25 -13.88
CA MET A 97 -2.48 1.55 -12.63
C MET A 97 -2.55 2.44 -11.37
N TYR A 98 -2.59 3.77 -11.53
CA TYR A 98 -2.66 4.73 -10.42
C TYR A 98 -3.79 4.41 -9.43
N PRO A 99 -5.06 4.26 -9.87
CA PRO A 99 -6.17 3.95 -8.95
C PRO A 99 -5.96 2.65 -8.16
N PHE A 100 -5.29 1.66 -8.75
CA PHE A 100 -5.03 0.37 -8.11
C PHE A 100 -3.94 0.47 -7.05
N ILE A 101 -2.81 1.08 -7.38
CA ILE A 101 -1.68 1.25 -6.48
C ILE A 101 -2.07 2.13 -5.28
N TYR A 102 -2.84 3.20 -5.54
CA TYR A 102 -3.35 4.07 -4.49
C TYR A 102 -4.20 3.29 -3.48
N ARG A 103 -5.19 2.51 -3.94
CA ARG A 103 -6.06 1.70 -3.07
C ARG A 103 -5.31 0.59 -2.35
N ALA A 104 -4.44 -0.14 -3.05
CA ALA A 104 -3.58 -1.16 -2.45
C ALA A 104 -2.73 -0.58 -1.31
N CYS A 105 -2.16 0.61 -1.52
CA CYS A 105 -1.43 1.32 -0.47
C CYS A 105 -2.33 1.67 0.74
N LEU A 106 -3.54 2.18 0.51
CA LEU A 106 -4.48 2.51 1.59
C LEU A 106 -4.80 1.26 2.43
N ILE A 107 -5.07 0.12 1.78
CA ILE A 107 -5.37 -1.16 2.43
C ILE A 107 -4.19 -1.60 3.30
N ASN A 108 -2.98 -1.62 2.74
CA ASN A 108 -1.78 -2.06 3.44
C ASN A 108 -1.48 -1.17 4.65
N LYS A 109 -1.64 0.15 4.52
CA LYS A 109 -1.46 1.07 5.64
C LYS A 109 -2.53 0.92 6.71
N THR A 110 -3.79 0.68 6.34
CA THR A 110 -4.85 0.38 7.31
C THR A 110 -4.55 -0.93 8.06
N LYS A 111 -4.13 -2.00 7.37
CA LYS A 111 -3.68 -3.27 7.99
C LYS A 111 -2.52 -3.06 8.99
N ALA A 112 -1.53 -2.25 8.60
CA ALA A 112 -0.41 -1.90 9.48
C ALA A 112 -0.89 -1.14 10.73
N ARG A 113 -1.77 -0.15 10.56
CA ARG A 113 -2.30 0.63 11.68
C ARG A 113 -3.12 -0.21 12.67
N ILE A 114 -3.90 -1.17 12.17
CA ILE A 114 -4.60 -2.14 13.02
C ILE A 114 -3.59 -2.90 13.88
N SER A 115 -2.48 -3.36 13.29
CA SER A 115 -1.40 -4.03 14.03
C SER A 115 -0.75 -3.13 15.07
N ASP A 116 -0.50 -1.86 14.74
CA ASP A 116 0.06 -0.88 15.68
C ASP A 116 -0.86 -0.65 16.88
N LEU A 117 -2.16 -0.49 16.64
CA LEU A 117 -3.14 -0.32 17.72
C LEU A 117 -3.23 -1.60 18.59
N LYS A 118 -3.23 -2.79 17.99
CA LYS A 118 -3.18 -4.06 18.75
C LYS A 118 -1.92 -4.15 19.62
N ARG A 119 -0.76 -3.72 19.10
CA ARG A 119 0.51 -3.68 19.86
C ARG A 119 0.50 -2.63 20.97
N SER A 120 -0.18 -1.50 20.78
CA SER A 120 -0.32 -0.48 21.82
C SER A 120 -1.01 -1.00 23.09
N VAL A 121 -1.92 -1.98 22.94
CA VAL A 121 -2.53 -2.70 24.07
C VAL A 121 -1.49 -3.49 24.85
N PHE A 122 -0.58 -4.17 24.14
CA PHE A 122 0.47 -4.98 24.75
C PHE A 122 1.41 -4.13 25.62
N TYR A 123 1.80 -2.94 25.17
CA TYR A 123 2.65 -2.04 25.96
C TYR A 123 2.03 -1.60 27.30
N ARG A 124 0.69 -1.63 27.45
CA ARG A 124 0.04 -1.35 28.75
C ARG A 124 0.29 -2.44 29.80
N GLY A 125 0.64 -3.65 29.38
CA GLY A 125 0.92 -4.77 30.29
C GLY A 125 2.36 -4.80 30.81
N TRP A 126 3.28 -4.02 30.23
CA TRP A 126 4.70 -4.06 30.58
C TRP A 126 5.05 -3.51 31.96
N PHE A 127 4.19 -2.66 32.52
CA PHE A 127 4.44 -1.95 33.78
C PHE A 127 3.30 -2.14 34.80
N LYS A 128 2.56 -3.25 34.69
CA LYS A 128 1.62 -3.66 35.73
C LYS A 128 2.35 -4.62 36.67
N ASP A 129 2.83 -4.10 37.79
CA ASP A 129 3.06 -4.86 39.01
C ASP A 129 1.71 -5.23 39.65
#